data_AF-D6TCP9-F1
#
_entry.id   AF-D6TCP9-F1
#
_cell.length_a   1.000
_cell.length_b   1.000
_cell.length_c   1.000
_cell.angle_alpha   90.00
_cell.angle_beta   90.00
_cell.angle_gamma   90.00
#
_symmetry.space_group_name_H-M   'P 1'
#
loop_
_entity.id
_entity.type
_entity.pdbx_description
1 polymer ?
#
loop_
_entity_poly.entity_id
_entity_poly.type
_entity_poly.pdbx_seq_one_letter_code
_entity_poly.pdbx_strand_id
1 'polypeptide(L)'
;MGNILETGKATLLVPGYAEQLALCIVGDAVILEPAHLPAFLREQCRGAQRVIAITVQHVEWQNGNWTDALVYERARAQMLAEARRAAQSCSL
;
A
#
# COMPACT_ATOMS: atom_id res chain seq x y z
N MET A 1 -0.72 -9.50 -8.43
CA MET A 1 -2.18 -9.43 -8.68
C MET A 1 -2.77 -10.75 -9.16
N GLY A 2 -2.07 -11.58 -9.95
CA GLY A 2 -2.59 -12.91 -10.38
C GLY A 2 -3.13 -13.75 -9.22
N ASN A 3 -2.41 -13.80 -8.10
CA ASN A 3 -2.85 -14.53 -6.90
C ASN A 3 -4.20 -14.06 -6.32
N ILE A 4 -4.53 -12.77 -6.43
CA ILE A 4 -5.85 -12.25 -5.98
C ILE A 4 -6.94 -12.69 -6.95
N LEU A 5 -6.68 -12.67 -8.25
CA LEU A 5 -7.65 -13.14 -9.26
C LEU A 5 -7.93 -14.63 -9.14
N GLU A 6 -6.93 -15.42 -8.75
CA GLU A 6 -7.04 -16.87 -8.58
C GLU A 6 -7.68 -17.27 -7.25
N THR A 7 -7.28 -16.63 -6.15
CA THR A 7 -7.69 -17.06 -4.80
C THR A 7 -8.78 -16.21 -4.19
N GLY A 8 -8.98 -14.98 -4.68
CA GLY A 8 -9.86 -14.00 -4.07
C GLY A 8 -9.41 -13.55 -2.69
N LYS A 9 -8.14 -13.77 -2.30
CA LYS A 9 -7.63 -13.47 -0.95
C LYS A 9 -6.45 -12.52 -0.98
N ALA A 10 -6.35 -11.70 0.06
CA ALA A 10 -5.18 -10.85 0.30
C ALA A 10 -4.86 -10.73 1.79
N THR A 11 -3.56 -10.53 2.05
CA THR A 11 -3.04 -10.10 3.35
C THR A 11 -2.35 -8.76 3.17
N LEU A 12 -2.74 -7.77 3.96
CA LEU A 12 -2.14 -6.44 4.01
C LEU A 12 -1.41 -6.28 5.34
N LEU A 13 -0.12 -5.98 5.28
CA LEU A 13 0.69 -5.63 6.44
C LEU A 13 0.89 -4.11 6.48
N VAL A 14 0.50 -3.50 7.61
CA VAL A 14 0.68 -2.07 7.88
C VAL A 14 1.66 -1.91 9.05
N PRO A 15 2.95 -1.63 8.80
CA PRO A 15 3.95 -1.50 9.85
C PRO A 15 3.85 -0.15 10.57
N GLY A 16 3.84 -0.20 11.90
CA GLY A 16 4.07 0.90 12.83
C GLY A 16 5.50 0.85 13.35
N TYR A 17 6.42 1.46 12.62
CA TYR A 17 7.86 1.34 12.90
C TYR A 17 8.29 2.00 14.22
N ALA A 18 7.59 3.04 14.67
CA ALA A 18 7.90 3.71 15.93
C ALA A 18 7.57 2.82 17.13
N GLU A 19 6.49 2.05 17.01
CA GLU A 19 5.98 1.15 18.05
C GLU A 19 6.58 -0.25 17.95
N GLN A 20 7.32 -0.57 16.88
CA GLN A 20 7.81 -1.92 16.59
C GLN A 20 6.67 -2.95 16.45
N LEU A 21 5.57 -2.50 15.84
CA LEU A 21 4.35 -3.28 15.62
C LEU A 21 4.02 -3.34 14.12
N ALA A 22 3.25 -4.34 13.72
CA ALA A 22 2.58 -4.35 12.43
C ALA A 22 1.13 -4.82 12.60
N LEU A 23 0.22 -4.14 11.90
CA LEU A 23 -1.16 -4.59 11.77
C LEU A 23 -1.24 -5.51 10.54
N CYS A 24 -1.61 -6.77 10.77
CA CYS A 24 -1.87 -7.74 9.73
C CYS A 24 -3.38 -7.81 9.49
N ILE A 25 -3.82 -7.49 8.28
CA ILE A 25 -5.21 -7.54 7.86
C ILE A 25 -5.34 -8.64 6.82
N VAL A 26 -6.15 -9.66 7.11
CA VAL A 26 -6.43 -10.78 6.20
C VAL A 26 -7.89 -10.72 5.77
N GLY A 27 -8.14 -10.94 4.49
CA GLY A 27 -9.50 -10.91 3.98
C GLY A 27 -9.65 -11.38 2.55
N ASP A 28 -10.89 -11.32 2.08
CA ASP A 28 -11.21 -11.50 0.67
C ASP A 28 -10.86 -10.22 -0.08
N ALA A 29 -10.36 -10.35 -1.30
CA ALA A 29 -9.92 -9.23 -2.11
C ALA A 29 -10.46 -9.32 -3.52
N VAL A 30 -10.86 -8.16 -4.05
CA VAL A 30 -11.28 -7.99 -5.44
C VAL A 30 -10.52 -6.85 -6.09
N ILE A 31 -10.24 -6.99 -7.37
CA ILE A 31 -9.62 -5.94 -8.18
C ILE A 31 -10.72 -5.19 -8.91
N LEU A 32 -10.80 -3.90 -8.65
CA LEU A 32 -11.76 -2.98 -9.24
C LEU A 32 -11.06 -2.03 -10.22
N GLU A 33 -11.76 -1.75 -11.32
CA GLU A 33 -11.42 -0.62 -12.18
C GLU A 33 -11.83 0.68 -11.49
N PRO A 34 -11.04 1.76 -11.58
CA PRO A 34 -11.44 3.06 -11.03
C PRO A 34 -12.82 3.53 -11.52
N ALA A 35 -13.20 3.18 -12.75
CA ALA A 35 -14.51 3.52 -13.31
C ALA A 35 -15.69 2.91 -12.54
N HIS A 36 -15.49 1.77 -11.86
CA HIS A 36 -16.50 1.05 -11.08
C HIS A 36 -16.63 1.56 -9.64
N LEU A 37 -15.77 2.49 -9.21
CA LEU A 37 -15.81 3.01 -7.85
C LEU A 37 -16.87 4.11 -7.71
N PRO A 38 -17.50 4.22 -6.51
CA PRO A 38 -18.26 5.40 -6.13
C PRO A 38 -17.48 6.70 -6.35
N ALA A 39 -18.18 7.77 -6.71
CA ALA A 39 -17.56 9.04 -7.11
C ALA A 39 -16.56 9.60 -6.07
N PHE A 40 -16.88 9.49 -4.78
CA PHE A 40 -16.00 9.97 -3.71
C PHE A 40 -14.68 9.19 -3.61
N LEU A 41 -14.67 7.89 -3.92
CA LEU A 41 -13.45 7.07 -3.93
C LEU A 41 -12.63 7.29 -5.19
N ARG A 42 -13.28 7.58 -6.33
CA ARG A 42 -12.57 7.87 -7.58
C ARG A 42 -11.63 9.06 -7.44
N GLU A 43 -12.05 10.10 -6.71
CA GLU A 43 -11.19 11.27 -6.48
C GLU A 43 -9.99 10.91 -5.60
N GLN A 44 -10.21 10.11 -4.55
CA GLN A 44 -9.12 9.64 -3.67
C GLN A 44 -8.15 8.70 -4.39
N CYS A 45 -8.63 7.95 -5.39
CA CYS A 45 -7.84 7.02 -6.20
C CYS A 45 -7.45 7.62 -7.56
N ARG A 46 -7.42 8.94 -7.70
CA ARG A 46 -7.10 9.58 -8.98
C ARG A 46 -5.70 9.19 -9.46
N GLY A 47 -5.61 8.71 -10.70
CA GLY A 47 -4.37 8.22 -11.30
C GLY A 47 -4.05 6.75 -11.00
N ALA A 48 -4.83 6.07 -10.16
CA ALA A 48 -4.71 4.63 -9.97
C ALA A 48 -5.14 3.89 -11.25
N GLN A 49 -4.37 2.89 -11.66
CA GLN A 49 -4.73 2.02 -12.79
C GLN A 49 -5.72 0.92 -12.38
N ARG A 50 -5.64 0.47 -11.13
CA ARG A 50 -6.47 -0.56 -10.51
C ARG A 50 -6.60 -0.24 -9.02
N VAL A 51 -7.71 -0.67 -8.42
CA VAL A 51 -7.94 -0.55 -6.97
C VAL A 51 -8.20 -1.93 -6.40
N ILE A 52 -7.55 -2.27 -5.30
CA ILE A 52 -7.79 -3.52 -4.58
C ILE A 52 -8.71 -3.19 -3.41
N ALA A 53 -9.90 -3.77 -3.39
CA ALA A 53 -10.80 -3.70 -2.25
C ALA A 53 -10.66 -4.98 -1.43
N ILE A 54 -10.45 -4.85 -0.11
CA ILE A 54 -10.30 -5.96 0.81
C ILE A 54 -11.48 -5.95 1.79
N THR A 55 -12.26 -7.03 1.82
CA THR A 55 -13.24 -7.29 2.86
C THR A 55 -12.53 -7.97 4.02
N VAL A 56 -12.35 -7.22 5.10
CA VAL A 56 -11.61 -7.69 6.28
C VAL A 56 -12.33 -8.86 6.95
N GLN A 57 -11.62 -9.99 7.09
CA GLN A 57 -12.10 -11.16 7.84
C GLN A 57 -11.42 -11.26 9.20
N HIS A 58 -10.12 -10.96 9.23
CA HIS A 58 -9.30 -11.10 10.42
C HIS A 58 -8.28 -9.97 10.52
N VAL A 59 -8.01 -9.54 11.75
CA VAL A 59 -7.02 -8.51 12.06
C VAL A 59 -6.18 -8.99 13.24
N GLU A 60 -4.87 -8.94 13.08
CA GLU A 60 -3.90 -9.37 14.08
C GLU A 60 -2.80 -8.32 14.27
N TRP A 61 -2.32 -8.19 15.51
CA TRP A 61 -1.14 -7.40 15.82
C TRP A 61 0.09 -8.30 15.86
N GLN A 62 1.12 -7.93 15.11
CA GLN A 62 2.40 -8.62 15.10
C GLN A 62 3.46 -7.77 15.79
N ASN A 63 4.11 -8.34 16.79
CA ASN A 63 5.23 -7.74 17.48
C ASN A 63 6.53 -8.25 16.86
N GLY A 64 7.48 -7.36 16.55
CA GLY A 64 8.75 -7.76 15.96
C GLY A 64 9.77 -6.65 15.95
N ASN A 65 11.04 -6.99 15.72
CA ASN A 65 12.05 -5.97 15.45
C ASN A 65 11.95 -5.56 13.98
N TRP A 66 11.42 -4.36 13.74
CA TRP A 66 11.23 -3.77 12.41
C TRP A 66 12.28 -2.70 12.10
N THR A 67 13.37 -2.62 12.88
CA THR A 67 14.40 -1.59 12.73
C THR A 67 15.03 -1.61 11.34
N ASP A 68 15.41 -2.78 10.84
CA ASP A 68 16.02 -2.91 9.51
C ASP A 68 15.05 -2.52 8.39
N ALA A 69 13.78 -2.90 8.54
CA ALA A 69 12.72 -2.49 7.61
C ALA A 69 12.51 -0.97 7.63
N LEU A 70 12.55 -0.33 8.82
CA LEU A 70 12.47 1.13 8.94
C LEU A 70 13.67 1.83 8.26
N VAL A 71 14.89 1.31 8.44
CA VAL A 71 16.09 1.86 7.80
C VAL A 71 15.97 1.80 6.29
N TYR A 72 15.53 0.66 5.75
CA TYR A 72 15.27 0.49 4.32
C TYR A 72 14.21 1.47 3.81
N GLU A 73 13.06 1.58 4.48
CA GLU A 73 11.99 2.49 4.07
C GLU A 73 12.43 3.96 4.07
N ARG A 74 13.22 4.37 5.07
CA ARG A 74 13.78 5.73 5.12
C ARG A 74 14.70 6.01 3.93
N ALA A 75 15.60 5.08 3.61
CA ALA A 75 16.49 5.21 2.46
C ALA A 75 15.68 5.27 1.15
N ARG A 76 14.69 4.39 0.97
CA ARG A 76 13.83 4.39 -0.21
C ARG A 76 13.06 5.71 -0.37
N ALA A 77 12.49 6.22 0.72
CA ALA A 77 11.74 7.48 0.70
C ALA A 77 12.63 8.68 0.33
N GLN A 78 13.87 8.72 0.83
CA GLN A 78 14.85 9.75 0.46
C GLN A 78 15.19 9.70 -1.02
N MET A 79 15.50 8.52 -1.56
CA MET A 79 15.79 8.34 -2.99
C MET A 79 14.63 8.78 -3.89
N LEU A 80 13.39 8.43 -3.53
CA LEU A 80 12.19 8.85 -4.28
C LEU A 80 12.00 10.37 -4.23
N ALA A 81 12.25 11.01 -3.09
CA ALA A 81 12.15 12.46 -2.95
C ALA A 81 13.23 13.21 -3.76
N GLU A 82 14.42 12.63 -3.89
CA GLU A 82 15.51 13.16 -4.73
C GLU A 82 15.19 13.00 -6.22
N ALA A 83 14.77 11.82 -6.66
CA ALA A 83 14.35 11.57 -8.03
C ALA A 83 13.20 12.51 -8.46
N ARG A 84 12.23 12.76 -7.57
CA ARG A 84 11.13 13.70 -7.83
C ARG A 84 11.62 15.15 -7.98
N ARG A 85 12.57 15.58 -7.15
CA ARG A 85 13.20 16.91 -7.26
C ARG A 85 13.96 17.06 -8.57
N ALA A 86 14.74 16.05 -8.96
CA ALA A 86 15.48 16.05 -10.22
C ALA A 86 14.56 16.11 -11.45
N ALA A 87 13.46 15.36 -11.46
CA ALA A 87 12.48 15.39 -12.54
C ALA A 87 11.81 16.78 -12.66
N GLN A 88 11.52 17.44 -11.54
CA GLN A 88 10.96 18.79 -11.53
C GLN A 88 11.95 19.84 -12.08
N SER A 89 13.25 19.71 -11.80
CA SER A 89 14.27 20.62 -12.32
C SER A 89 14.55 20.49 -13.82
N CYS A 90 14.27 19.34 -14.43
CA CYS A 90 14.43 19.13 -15.89
C CYS A 90 13.17 19.47 -16.71
N SER A 91 12.09 19.91 -16.06
CA SER A 91 10.82 20.28 -16.71
C SER A 91 10.69 21.78 -17.00
N LEU A 92 11.76 22.55 -16.75
CA LEU A 92 11.91 23.99 -17.01
C LEU A 92 12.95 24.20 -18.12
#